data_AF-A0A7V3N4D1-F1
#
_entry.id   AF-A0A7V3N4D1-F1
#
_cell.length_a   1.000
_cell.length_b   1.000
_cell.length_c   1.000
_cell.angle_alpha   90.00
_cell.angle_beta   90.00
_cell.angle_gamma   90.00
#
_symmetry.space_group_name_H-M   'P 1'
#
loop_
_entity.id
_entity.type
_entity.pdbx_description
1 polymer ?
#
loop_
_entity_poly.entity_id
_entity_poly.type
_entity_poly.pdbx_seq_one_letter_code
_entity_poly.pdbx_strand_id
1 'polypeptide(L)'
;SEGDYFGYSVSSIGDQDGDGKEDVLVGAYGADPGGLSSAGSAYIYSSSSGNLLKRFNGRTSGDSFGSSVSSIGDQDGDGKEDVLVGAYAADPGGLFYAGSAYIYLSVGSIANQTWPKGSSLANAFDLDDYFSDPNNSTIPNPNQTITYSVSGNSRITVSIDSSTHQVSFSQPSWWAGSEIVTFRATDPYGLYVDSNAITLTVTGASDTTPPATSITLGPSFPDGDNGYYKTAPTITLSATDSESGVSKTYYKWDNNSYQEYSAAFTAPEGEHTLHYYSTDNACNTEAEKSTTIKVASSYRFSQTQAPYSSYRNNPKIVIILQSILKKLGYFPSYIKSTGYYGRLTKWAVYLYQKAKGIVKSWWSWGAGWFGPKTKKALNEDIQRGRISPSIIESSIAESQTRVKFLHDLYIGSSGYYVVKLQQRLAEEGYLNQGYITGYFGSITKQAVLKYQKAHKIDLSRGGAGRVGPRTRAVLNSY
;
A
#
# COMPACT_ATOMS: atom_id res chain seq x y z
N SER A 1 36.87 -42.34 -17.46
CA SER A 1 37.56 -43.06 -16.39
C SER A 1 38.77 -43.78 -16.93
N GLU A 2 39.55 -44.41 -16.06
CA GLU A 2 40.59 -45.34 -16.50
C GLU A 2 39.94 -46.48 -17.30
N GLY A 3 40.49 -46.81 -18.47
CA GLY A 3 39.94 -47.88 -19.31
C GLY A 3 38.82 -47.48 -20.28
N ASP A 4 38.42 -46.21 -20.36
CA ASP A 4 37.34 -45.80 -21.29
C ASP A 4 37.75 -45.90 -22.78
N TYR A 5 39.05 -45.92 -23.06
CA TYR A 5 39.60 -45.82 -24.42
C TYR A 5 39.05 -44.60 -25.19
N PHE A 6 38.90 -43.46 -24.50
CA PHE A 6 38.46 -42.22 -25.13
C PHE A 6 39.44 -41.77 -26.22
N GLY A 7 38.92 -41.47 -27.40
CA GLY A 7 39.74 -41.16 -28.58
C GLY A 7 40.14 -42.37 -29.41
N TYR A 8 39.58 -43.56 -29.13
CA TYR A 8 39.84 -44.77 -29.91
C TYR A 8 39.42 -44.64 -31.37
N SER A 9 38.34 -43.90 -31.62
CA SER A 9 37.88 -43.53 -32.97
C SER A 9 37.53 -42.05 -32.98
N VAL A 10 37.90 -41.33 -34.04
CA VAL A 10 37.65 -39.88 -34.20
C VAL A 10 37.25 -39.56 -35.63
N SER A 11 36.33 -38.61 -35.80
CA SER A 11 35.87 -38.08 -37.08
C SER A 11 35.55 -36.58 -36.94
N SER A 12 35.59 -35.81 -38.02
CA SER A 12 34.86 -34.53 -38.06
C SER A 12 33.36 -34.81 -38.21
N ILE A 13 32.51 -33.85 -37.83
CA ILE A 13 31.05 -33.97 -37.88
C ILE A 13 30.35 -32.68 -38.32
N GLY A 14 30.93 -31.93 -39.26
CA GLY A 14 30.37 -30.64 -39.68
C GLY A 14 30.29 -29.62 -38.54
N ASP A 15 29.76 -28.43 -38.81
CA ASP A 15 29.58 -27.38 -37.80
C ASP A 15 28.29 -27.63 -36.99
N GLN A 16 28.42 -28.16 -35.77
CA GLN A 16 27.31 -28.56 -34.93
C GLN A 16 26.84 -27.41 -34.03
N ASP A 17 27.73 -26.52 -33.58
CA ASP A 17 27.36 -25.37 -32.74
C ASP A 17 27.08 -24.05 -33.50
N GLY A 18 27.27 -24.04 -34.82
CA GLY A 18 26.97 -22.90 -35.69
C GLY A 18 28.04 -21.81 -35.66
N ASP A 19 29.25 -22.10 -35.18
CA ASP A 19 30.34 -21.12 -35.07
C ASP A 19 31.12 -20.91 -36.39
N GLY A 20 30.75 -21.65 -37.44
CA GLY A 20 31.36 -21.62 -38.76
C GLY A 20 32.56 -22.56 -38.93
N LYS A 21 32.84 -23.45 -37.96
CA LYS A 21 33.91 -24.46 -38.04
C LYS A 21 33.37 -25.86 -37.78
N GLU A 22 34.02 -26.85 -38.35
CA GLU A 22 33.68 -28.25 -38.10
C GLU A 22 34.00 -28.67 -36.67
N ASP A 23 33.14 -29.52 -36.10
CA ASP A 23 33.26 -30.09 -34.77
C ASP A 23 33.78 -31.53 -34.80
N VAL A 24 34.10 -32.05 -33.62
CA VAL A 24 34.82 -33.33 -33.47
C VAL A 24 33.94 -34.39 -32.82
N LEU A 25 33.76 -35.51 -33.50
CA LEU A 25 33.11 -36.71 -33.00
C LEU A 25 34.17 -37.70 -32.49
N VAL A 26 34.00 -38.19 -31.27
CA VAL A 26 34.97 -39.02 -30.55
C VAL A 26 34.30 -40.25 -29.95
N GLY A 27 34.85 -41.44 -30.19
CA GLY A 27 34.42 -42.71 -29.62
C GLY A 27 35.23 -43.12 -28.38
N ALA A 28 34.57 -43.76 -27.41
CA ALA A 28 35.16 -44.34 -26.20
C ALA A 28 34.45 -45.66 -25.86
N TYR A 29 34.87 -46.76 -26.49
CA TYR A 29 34.15 -48.03 -26.40
C TYR A 29 34.21 -48.70 -25.03
N GLY A 30 35.20 -48.37 -24.20
CA GLY A 30 35.31 -48.90 -22.84
C GLY A 30 34.60 -48.05 -21.78
N ALA A 31 33.91 -46.97 -22.17
CA ALA A 31 33.23 -46.11 -21.22
C ALA A 31 32.08 -46.84 -20.51
N ASP A 32 31.82 -46.46 -19.25
CA ASP A 32 30.80 -47.08 -18.38
C ASP A 32 29.59 -46.15 -18.11
N PRO A 33 28.80 -45.74 -19.13
CA PRO A 33 27.66 -44.86 -18.92
C PRO A 33 26.65 -45.48 -17.95
N GLY A 34 26.20 -44.70 -16.97
CA GLY A 34 25.24 -45.18 -15.96
C GLY A 34 25.75 -46.36 -15.11
N GLY A 35 27.06 -46.63 -15.10
CA GLY A 35 27.65 -47.78 -14.42
C GLY A 35 27.60 -49.11 -15.19
N LEU A 36 27.21 -49.07 -16.48
CA LEU A 36 27.17 -50.25 -17.34
C LEU A 36 28.57 -50.53 -17.91
N SER A 37 29.24 -51.54 -17.35
CA SER A 37 30.62 -51.90 -17.71
C SER A 37 30.80 -52.09 -19.23
N SER A 38 31.72 -51.34 -19.84
CA SER A 38 32.05 -51.37 -21.27
C SER A 38 30.83 -51.29 -22.20
N ALA A 39 29.77 -50.60 -21.76
CA ALA A 39 28.66 -50.30 -22.66
C ALA A 39 29.10 -49.33 -23.75
N GLY A 40 30.06 -48.46 -23.46
CA GLY A 40 30.70 -47.55 -24.40
C GLY A 40 29.97 -46.22 -24.56
N SER A 41 30.63 -45.22 -25.15
CA SER A 41 30.07 -43.89 -25.40
C SER A 41 30.68 -43.25 -26.65
N ALA A 42 29.97 -42.30 -27.26
CA ALA A 42 30.48 -41.39 -28.28
C ALA A 42 30.16 -39.94 -27.88
N TYR A 43 30.93 -38.98 -28.36
CA TYR A 43 30.90 -37.58 -27.90
C TYR A 43 31.12 -36.63 -29.06
N ILE A 44 30.43 -35.50 -29.08
CA ILE A 44 30.69 -34.38 -29.98
C ILE A 44 31.27 -33.23 -29.16
N TYR A 45 32.40 -32.69 -29.60
CA TYR A 45 33.05 -31.54 -29.00
C TYR A 45 33.17 -30.39 -30.00
N SER A 46 32.88 -29.18 -29.51
CA SER A 46 33.14 -27.94 -30.24
C SER A 46 34.64 -27.81 -30.50
N SER A 47 35.05 -27.72 -31.77
CA SER A 47 36.49 -27.62 -32.09
C SER A 47 37.09 -26.28 -31.67
N SER A 48 36.27 -25.22 -31.62
CA SER A 48 36.69 -23.89 -31.17
C SER A 48 36.82 -23.77 -29.66
N SER A 49 35.79 -24.23 -28.94
CA SER A 49 35.69 -23.99 -27.49
C SER A 49 36.20 -25.16 -26.65
N GLY A 50 36.27 -26.36 -27.23
CA GLY A 50 36.55 -27.59 -26.51
C GLY A 50 35.39 -28.07 -25.64
N ASN A 51 34.22 -27.41 -25.70
CA ASN A 51 33.05 -27.80 -24.93
C ASN A 51 32.43 -29.08 -25.47
N LEU A 52 31.94 -29.93 -24.57
CA LEU A 52 31.11 -31.07 -24.94
C LEU A 52 29.75 -30.55 -25.45
N LEU A 53 29.44 -30.82 -26.71
CA LEU A 53 28.16 -30.46 -27.33
C LEU A 53 27.12 -31.56 -27.11
N LYS A 54 27.51 -32.83 -27.31
CA LYS A 54 26.58 -33.96 -27.18
C LYS A 54 27.31 -35.24 -26.76
N ARG A 55 26.61 -36.12 -26.02
CA ARG A 55 27.10 -37.45 -25.64
C ARG A 55 26.06 -38.51 -25.97
N PHE A 56 26.50 -39.57 -26.64
CA PHE A 56 25.73 -40.78 -26.93
C PHE A 56 26.23 -41.91 -26.03
N ASN A 57 25.32 -42.62 -25.37
CA ASN A 57 25.66 -43.68 -24.44
C ASN A 57 25.22 -45.05 -24.99
N GLY A 58 26.10 -46.03 -24.92
CA GLY A 58 25.74 -47.43 -25.06
C GLY A 58 24.84 -47.88 -23.90
N ARG A 59 23.99 -48.88 -24.17
CA ARG A 59 22.87 -49.26 -23.29
C ARG A 59 23.00 -50.64 -22.67
N THR A 60 23.90 -51.48 -23.17
CA THR A 60 24.12 -52.83 -22.66
C THR A 60 25.57 -52.98 -22.29
N SER A 61 25.83 -53.57 -21.13
CA SER A 61 27.19 -53.87 -20.70
C SER A 61 27.88 -54.79 -21.71
N GLY A 62 29.08 -54.42 -22.14
CA GLY A 62 29.90 -55.20 -23.07
C GLY A 62 29.73 -54.87 -24.56
N ASP A 63 28.71 -54.11 -24.96
CA ASP A 63 28.44 -53.83 -26.39
C ASP A 63 29.57 -53.05 -27.09
N SER A 64 30.42 -52.36 -26.32
CA SER A 64 31.54 -51.58 -26.84
C SER A 64 31.11 -50.49 -27.84
N PHE A 65 30.02 -49.79 -27.52
CA PHE A 65 29.49 -48.68 -28.30
C PHE A 65 30.50 -47.52 -28.41
N GLY A 66 30.69 -46.95 -29.60
CA GLY A 66 31.74 -45.95 -29.83
C GLY A 66 33.08 -46.57 -30.21
N SER A 67 33.09 -47.84 -30.57
CA SER A 67 34.27 -48.53 -31.15
C SER A 67 34.64 -48.01 -32.54
N SER A 68 33.66 -47.51 -33.29
CA SER A 68 33.85 -46.73 -34.50
C SER A 68 32.86 -45.57 -34.50
N VAL A 69 33.29 -44.42 -35.02
CA VAL A 69 32.43 -43.25 -35.22
C VAL A 69 32.67 -42.67 -36.61
N SER A 70 31.62 -42.14 -37.23
CA SER A 70 31.72 -41.43 -38.51
C SER A 70 30.62 -40.39 -38.62
N SER A 71 30.91 -39.27 -39.28
CA SER A 71 29.88 -38.49 -39.94
C SER A 71 29.34 -39.27 -41.13
N ILE A 72 28.03 -39.21 -41.38
CA ILE A 72 27.42 -39.72 -42.60
C ILE A 72 26.86 -38.61 -43.49
N GLY A 73 27.14 -37.35 -43.14
CA GLY A 73 26.51 -36.17 -43.74
C GLY A 73 25.09 -35.96 -43.23
N ASP A 74 24.47 -34.87 -43.64
CA ASP A 74 23.10 -34.49 -43.32
C ASP A 74 22.09 -35.40 -44.07
N GLN A 75 21.43 -36.32 -43.35
CA GLN A 75 20.49 -37.28 -43.94
C GLN A 75 19.06 -36.76 -43.99
N ASP A 76 18.70 -35.82 -43.11
CA ASP A 76 17.32 -35.32 -43.00
C ASP A 76 17.13 -33.91 -43.58
N GLY A 77 18.22 -33.26 -44.00
CA GLY A 77 18.23 -31.97 -44.68
C GLY A 77 18.13 -30.78 -43.74
N ASP A 78 18.42 -30.95 -42.44
CA ASP A 78 18.34 -29.89 -41.43
C ASP A 78 19.58 -28.97 -41.39
N GLY A 79 20.61 -29.30 -42.18
CA GLY A 79 21.85 -28.57 -42.30
C GLY A 79 22.93 -28.99 -41.30
N LYS A 80 22.70 -30.02 -40.48
CA LYS A 80 23.68 -30.62 -39.56
C LYS A 80 24.06 -32.02 -40.04
N GLU A 81 25.33 -32.37 -39.91
CA GLU A 81 25.77 -33.73 -40.26
C GLU A 81 25.38 -34.74 -39.19
N ASP A 82 24.94 -35.92 -39.63
CA ASP A 82 24.47 -36.99 -38.76
C ASP A 82 25.58 -37.97 -38.35
N VAL A 83 25.33 -38.65 -37.25
CA VAL A 83 26.32 -39.49 -36.57
C VAL A 83 26.03 -40.97 -36.80
N LEU A 84 27.05 -41.72 -37.21
CA LEU A 84 27.06 -43.18 -37.19
C LEU A 84 28.01 -43.67 -36.08
N VAL A 85 27.53 -44.58 -35.23
CA VAL A 85 28.31 -45.20 -34.16
C VAL A 85 28.26 -46.72 -34.23
N GLY A 86 29.41 -47.38 -34.18
CA GLY A 86 29.53 -48.83 -34.13
C GLY A 86 29.65 -49.39 -32.71
N ALA A 87 29.02 -50.53 -32.49
CA ALA A 87 29.15 -51.38 -31.31
C ALA A 87 29.44 -52.81 -31.76
N TYR A 88 30.73 -53.14 -31.95
CA TYR A 88 31.12 -54.40 -32.58
C TYR A 88 30.78 -55.64 -31.73
N ALA A 89 30.61 -55.48 -30.42
CA ALA A 89 30.33 -56.55 -29.47
C ALA A 89 28.85 -56.62 -29.09
N ALA A 90 27.98 -55.85 -29.75
CA ALA A 90 26.56 -55.91 -29.50
C ALA A 90 25.94 -57.24 -29.95
N ASP A 91 24.90 -57.67 -29.23
CA ASP A 91 24.23 -58.96 -29.44
C ASP A 91 22.78 -58.79 -29.96
N PRO A 92 22.55 -58.20 -31.16
CA PRO A 92 21.20 -57.97 -31.68
C PRO A 92 20.43 -59.30 -31.81
N GLY A 93 19.21 -59.33 -31.28
CA GLY A 93 18.39 -60.55 -31.27
C GLY A 93 18.98 -61.70 -30.44
N GLY A 94 19.95 -61.41 -29.55
CA GLY A 94 20.66 -62.41 -28.75
C GLY A 94 21.78 -63.14 -29.50
N LEU A 95 22.17 -62.66 -30.68
CA LEU A 95 23.25 -63.25 -31.47
C LEU A 95 24.60 -62.72 -31.00
N PHE A 96 25.32 -63.57 -30.26
CA PHE A 96 26.62 -63.25 -29.67
C PHE A 96 27.61 -62.63 -30.68
N TYR A 97 28.09 -61.42 -30.43
CA TYR A 97 29.05 -60.66 -31.23
C TYR A 97 28.64 -60.45 -32.70
N ALA A 98 27.34 -60.41 -32.99
CA ALA A 98 26.88 -60.08 -34.34
C ALA A 98 27.15 -58.60 -34.69
N GLY A 99 27.27 -57.73 -33.68
CA GLY A 99 27.55 -56.31 -33.81
C GLY A 99 26.35 -55.50 -34.24
N SER A 100 26.37 -54.20 -33.91
CA SER A 100 25.34 -53.24 -34.29
C SER A 100 25.97 -51.92 -34.75
N ALA A 101 25.25 -51.21 -35.63
CA ALA A 101 25.56 -49.85 -36.01
C ALA A 101 24.32 -48.98 -35.78
N TYR A 102 24.54 -47.78 -35.23
CA TYR A 102 23.49 -46.87 -34.80
C TYR A 102 23.65 -45.55 -35.53
N ILE A 103 22.58 -45.09 -36.19
CA ILE A 103 22.51 -43.76 -36.77
C ILE A 103 21.77 -42.85 -35.79
N TYR A 104 22.35 -41.69 -35.51
CA TYR A 104 21.73 -40.62 -34.75
C TYR A 104 21.62 -39.40 -35.65
N LEU A 105 20.40 -38.92 -35.82
CA LEU A 105 20.17 -37.63 -36.46
C LEU A 105 20.66 -36.53 -35.51
N SER A 106 21.56 -35.70 -36.00
CA SER A 106 21.96 -34.48 -35.31
C SER A 106 20.84 -33.47 -35.53
N VAL A 107 20.22 -33.01 -34.45
CA VAL A 107 19.16 -32.01 -34.51
C VAL A 107 19.79 -30.62 -34.47
N GLY A 108 19.36 -29.75 -35.39
CA GLY A 108 19.72 -28.34 -35.41
C GLY A 108 19.49 -27.62 -34.07
N SER A 109 20.14 -26.47 -33.90
CA SER A 109 19.82 -25.61 -32.76
C SER A 109 18.55 -24.81 -33.03
N ILE A 110 17.68 -24.71 -32.02
CA ILE A 110 16.49 -23.85 -32.12
C ILE A 110 16.97 -22.40 -32.34
N ALA A 111 16.43 -21.74 -33.36
CA ALA A 111 16.80 -20.36 -33.65
C ALA A 111 16.31 -19.39 -32.55
N ASN A 112 17.09 -18.34 -32.30
CA ASN A 112 16.67 -17.22 -31.47
C ASN A 112 15.39 -16.59 -32.01
N GLN A 113 14.48 -16.21 -31.11
CA GLN A 113 13.16 -15.68 -31.47
C GLN A 113 13.09 -14.19 -31.17
N THR A 114 12.48 -13.42 -32.07
CA THR A 114 12.31 -11.97 -31.91
C THR A 114 10.91 -11.52 -32.33
N TRP A 115 10.25 -10.73 -31.48
CA TRP A 115 8.93 -10.15 -31.80
C TRP A 115 8.75 -8.78 -31.13
N PRO A 116 7.82 -7.92 -31.61
CA PRO A 116 7.61 -6.59 -31.03
C PRO A 116 6.82 -6.60 -29.71
N LYS A 117 7.12 -5.63 -28.82
CA LYS A 117 6.35 -5.35 -27.60
C LYS A 117 4.86 -5.15 -27.94
N GLY A 118 3.99 -5.78 -27.17
CA GLY A 118 2.54 -5.70 -27.35
C GLY A 118 1.92 -6.75 -28.28
N SER A 119 2.72 -7.57 -28.98
CA SER A 119 2.25 -8.77 -29.70
C SER A 119 2.66 -10.05 -29.00
N SER A 120 2.10 -11.19 -29.40
CA SER A 120 2.59 -12.52 -29.08
C SER A 120 3.17 -13.20 -30.32
N LEU A 121 3.97 -14.24 -30.11
CA LEU A 121 4.46 -15.11 -31.18
C LEU A 121 3.85 -16.49 -30.98
N ALA A 122 2.82 -16.81 -31.76
CA ALA A 122 2.12 -18.09 -31.69
C ALA A 122 2.73 -19.10 -32.66
N ASN A 123 2.79 -20.38 -32.25
CA ASN A 123 3.31 -21.50 -33.06
C ASN A 123 4.67 -21.16 -33.69
N ALA A 124 5.59 -20.69 -32.86
CA ALA A 124 6.90 -20.21 -33.30
C ALA A 124 7.74 -21.33 -33.91
N PHE A 125 7.67 -22.51 -33.31
CA PHE A 125 8.31 -23.75 -33.78
C PHE A 125 7.69 -24.96 -33.08
N ASP A 126 7.92 -26.13 -33.66
CA ASP A 126 7.60 -27.43 -33.07
C ASP A 126 8.83 -27.98 -32.34
N LEU A 127 8.68 -28.55 -31.15
CA LEU A 127 9.81 -29.17 -30.45
C LEU A 127 10.18 -30.54 -31.04
N ASP A 128 9.25 -31.22 -31.72
CA ASP A 128 9.52 -32.51 -32.33
C ASP A 128 10.53 -32.41 -33.49
N ASP A 129 10.68 -31.22 -34.09
CA ASP A 129 11.69 -30.93 -35.11
C ASP A 129 13.12 -30.87 -34.54
N TYR A 130 13.28 -30.65 -33.23
CA TYR A 130 14.59 -30.44 -32.57
C TYR A 130 14.90 -31.46 -31.50
N PHE A 131 13.98 -32.37 -31.20
CA PHE A 131 14.16 -33.40 -30.19
C PHE A 131 13.58 -34.72 -30.70
N SER A 132 14.46 -35.69 -30.92
CA SER A 132 14.06 -37.04 -31.32
C SER A 132 14.44 -38.07 -30.24
N ASP A 133 13.60 -39.08 -30.05
CA ASP A 133 14.01 -40.32 -29.37
C ASP A 133 14.40 -41.36 -30.42
N PRO A 134 15.69 -41.67 -30.58
CA PRO A 134 16.17 -42.65 -31.55
C PRO A 134 15.68 -44.10 -31.31
N ASN A 135 14.88 -44.39 -30.27
CA ASN A 135 14.52 -45.76 -29.86
C ASN A 135 13.02 -46.06 -29.88
N ASN A 136 12.19 -45.17 -30.44
CA ASN A 136 10.74 -45.40 -30.56
C ASN A 136 10.39 -46.62 -31.44
N SER A 137 11.35 -47.25 -32.12
CA SER A 137 11.12 -48.40 -33.00
C SER A 137 11.27 -49.78 -32.33
N THR A 138 11.76 -49.91 -31.09
CA THR A 138 12.09 -51.24 -30.50
C THR A 138 11.39 -51.58 -29.18
N ILE A 139 10.53 -50.70 -28.64
CA ILE A 139 9.73 -51.00 -27.44
C ILE A 139 8.26 -51.25 -27.83
N PRO A 140 7.55 -52.25 -27.26
CA PRO A 140 6.18 -52.62 -27.63
C PRO A 140 5.10 -51.56 -27.32
N ASN A 141 5.47 -50.31 -27.06
CA ASN A 141 4.55 -49.23 -26.74
C ASN A 141 5.05 -47.90 -27.33
N PRO A 142 4.66 -47.55 -28.57
CA PRO A 142 5.16 -46.38 -29.31
C PRO A 142 4.70 -45.01 -28.77
N ASN A 143 4.10 -44.99 -27.56
CA ASN A 143 3.57 -43.80 -26.90
C ASN A 143 4.27 -43.52 -25.55
N GLN A 144 5.54 -43.88 -25.38
CA GLN A 144 6.32 -43.37 -24.25
C GLN A 144 6.87 -42.00 -24.63
N THR A 145 6.06 -40.98 -24.35
CA THR A 145 6.21 -39.61 -24.84
C THR A 145 7.38 -38.90 -24.15
N ILE A 146 8.30 -38.36 -24.94
CA ILE A 146 9.27 -37.35 -24.49
C ILE A 146 8.51 -36.26 -23.74
N THR A 147 9.01 -35.87 -22.58
CA THR A 147 8.44 -34.74 -21.83
C THR A 147 9.29 -33.50 -22.05
N TYR A 148 8.65 -32.40 -22.43
CA TYR A 148 9.29 -31.11 -22.64
C TYR A 148 9.15 -30.24 -21.41
N SER A 149 10.23 -29.55 -21.06
CA SER A 149 10.25 -28.53 -20.01
C SER A 149 11.04 -27.33 -20.48
N VAL A 150 10.70 -26.16 -19.94
CA VAL A 150 11.39 -24.89 -20.23
C VAL A 150 11.80 -24.24 -18.92
N SER A 151 12.96 -23.59 -18.93
CA SER A 151 13.52 -22.88 -17.78
C SER A 151 14.29 -21.63 -18.23
N GLY A 152 14.63 -20.75 -17.29
CA GLY A 152 15.40 -19.51 -17.56
C GLY A 152 14.53 -18.29 -17.90
N ASN A 153 13.26 -18.50 -18.22
CA ASN A 153 12.32 -17.41 -18.45
C ASN A 153 11.95 -16.69 -17.14
N SER A 154 11.82 -15.35 -17.19
CA SER A 154 11.51 -14.52 -16.01
C SER A 154 10.26 -13.67 -16.22
N ARG A 155 10.11 -13.05 -17.38
CA ARG A 155 8.98 -12.22 -17.80
C ARG A 155 8.33 -12.74 -19.07
N ILE A 156 9.06 -13.46 -19.91
CA ILE A 156 8.47 -14.10 -21.08
C ILE A 156 7.74 -15.37 -20.60
N THR A 157 6.47 -15.47 -20.95
CA THR A 157 5.69 -16.69 -20.79
C THR A 157 5.92 -17.56 -22.01
N VAL A 158 6.39 -18.79 -21.75
CA VAL A 158 6.55 -19.84 -22.76
C VAL A 158 5.43 -20.85 -22.56
N SER A 159 4.65 -21.09 -23.61
CA SER A 159 3.61 -22.12 -23.64
C SER A 159 4.02 -23.21 -24.62
N ILE A 160 3.94 -24.47 -24.19
CA ILE A 160 4.18 -25.65 -25.03
C ILE A 160 2.84 -26.38 -25.09
N ASP A 161 2.28 -26.54 -26.29
CA ASP A 161 1.07 -27.35 -26.46
C ASP A 161 1.38 -28.83 -26.17
N SER A 162 0.63 -29.47 -25.29
CA SER A 162 0.91 -30.84 -24.86
C SER A 162 0.58 -31.91 -25.91
N SER A 163 -0.11 -31.54 -26.99
CA SER A 163 -0.55 -32.46 -28.05
C SER A 163 0.20 -32.27 -29.37
N THR A 164 0.55 -31.03 -29.69
CA THR A 164 1.29 -30.68 -30.92
C THR A 164 2.72 -30.26 -30.66
N HIS A 165 3.13 -30.09 -29.39
CA HIS A 165 4.46 -29.61 -28.99
C HIS A 165 4.86 -28.25 -29.56
N GLN A 166 3.88 -27.53 -30.12
CA GLN A 166 4.04 -26.18 -30.64
C GLN A 166 4.33 -25.20 -29.52
N VAL A 167 5.40 -24.41 -29.69
CA VAL A 167 5.84 -23.42 -28.73
C VAL A 167 5.30 -22.05 -29.10
N SER A 168 4.75 -21.35 -28.10
CA SER A 168 4.26 -19.99 -28.23
C SER A 168 4.83 -19.10 -27.13
N PHE A 169 5.04 -17.83 -27.46
CA PHE A 169 5.62 -16.83 -26.58
C PHE A 169 4.68 -15.64 -26.37
N SER A 170 4.65 -15.15 -25.14
CA SER A 170 4.01 -13.89 -24.79
C SER A 170 4.75 -13.19 -23.65
N GLN A 171 4.44 -11.93 -23.42
CA GLN A 171 5.13 -11.06 -22.47
C GLN A 171 4.16 -10.05 -21.88
N PRO A 172 4.45 -9.48 -20.70
CA PRO A 172 3.72 -8.33 -20.19
C PRO A 172 3.75 -7.17 -21.19
N SER A 173 2.61 -6.50 -21.38
CA SER A 173 2.46 -5.43 -22.38
C SER A 173 3.40 -4.24 -22.17
N TRP A 174 3.97 -4.08 -20.98
CA TRP A 174 4.86 -2.99 -20.58
C TRP A 174 6.36 -3.33 -20.72
N TRP A 175 6.71 -4.60 -20.93
CA TRP A 175 8.11 -5.06 -20.92
C TRP A 175 8.67 -5.28 -22.33
N ALA A 176 9.93 -4.87 -22.51
CA ALA A 176 10.79 -5.24 -23.64
C ALA A 176 12.20 -5.59 -23.13
N GLY A 177 12.91 -6.44 -23.85
CA GLY A 177 14.22 -6.95 -23.45
C GLY A 177 14.46 -8.36 -23.97
N SER A 178 15.53 -8.98 -23.46
CA SER A 178 15.92 -10.34 -23.86
C SER A 178 16.03 -11.28 -22.66
N GLU A 179 15.66 -12.54 -22.86
CA GLU A 179 15.83 -13.62 -21.90
C GLU A 179 16.46 -14.83 -22.60
N ILE A 180 17.31 -15.57 -21.88
CA ILE A 180 17.80 -16.86 -22.35
C ILE A 180 16.94 -17.93 -21.71
N VAL A 181 16.30 -18.74 -22.53
CA VAL A 181 15.49 -19.87 -22.07
C VAL A 181 16.13 -21.18 -22.52
N THR A 182 16.01 -22.21 -21.71
CA THR A 182 16.50 -23.56 -22.03
C THR A 182 15.33 -24.52 -22.10
N PHE A 183 15.10 -25.09 -23.27
CA PHE A 183 14.20 -26.21 -23.49
C PHE A 183 14.93 -27.51 -23.18
N ARG A 184 14.24 -28.45 -22.55
CA ARG A 184 14.78 -29.75 -22.17
C ARG A 184 13.78 -30.84 -22.50
N ALA A 185 14.24 -31.82 -23.26
CA ALA A 185 13.54 -33.07 -23.54
C ALA A 185 14.02 -34.15 -22.56
N THR A 186 13.07 -34.88 -21.95
CA THR A 186 13.39 -35.95 -20.99
C THR A 186 12.62 -37.22 -21.34
N ASP A 187 13.37 -38.31 -21.51
CA ASP A 187 12.86 -39.69 -21.57
C ASP A 187 12.65 -40.24 -20.13
N PRO A 188 11.53 -40.93 -19.83
CA PRO A 188 11.28 -41.66 -18.58
C PRO A 188 12.43 -42.53 -18.05
N TYR A 189 13.32 -43.04 -18.91
CA TYR A 189 14.48 -43.85 -18.50
C TYR A 189 15.74 -43.03 -18.21
N GLY A 190 15.69 -41.69 -18.35
CA GLY A 190 16.74 -40.76 -17.92
C GLY A 190 18.05 -40.86 -18.70
N LEU A 191 18.11 -41.69 -19.73
CA LEU A 191 19.31 -41.95 -20.52
C LEU A 191 19.50 -40.96 -21.69
N TYR A 192 18.47 -40.18 -22.01
CA TYR A 192 18.53 -39.10 -22.99
C TYR A 192 17.96 -37.81 -22.39
N VAL A 193 18.86 -36.87 -22.14
CA VAL A 193 18.54 -35.50 -21.79
C VAL A 193 19.24 -34.65 -22.83
N ASP A 194 18.44 -34.08 -23.71
CA ASP A 194 18.93 -33.05 -24.62
C ASP A 194 18.38 -31.70 -24.14
N SER A 195 19.16 -30.65 -24.34
CA SER A 195 18.78 -29.30 -23.94
C SER A 195 19.23 -28.28 -24.96
N ASN A 196 18.32 -27.37 -25.30
CA ASN A 196 18.60 -26.30 -26.25
C ASN A 196 18.32 -24.94 -25.61
N ALA A 197 19.32 -24.06 -25.61
CA ALA A 197 19.22 -22.72 -25.04
C ALA A 197 19.09 -21.68 -26.15
N ILE A 198 18.03 -20.86 -26.10
CA ILE A 198 17.79 -19.79 -27.06
C ILE A 198 17.62 -18.43 -26.39
N THR A 199 17.99 -17.39 -27.11
CA THR A 199 17.67 -16.01 -26.74
C THR A 199 16.33 -15.61 -27.33
N LEU A 200 15.40 -15.24 -26.46
CA LEU A 200 14.14 -14.61 -26.83
C LEU A 200 14.29 -13.09 -26.68
N THR A 201 13.90 -12.32 -27.70
CA THR A 201 14.02 -10.85 -27.70
C THR A 201 12.68 -10.18 -28.01
N VAL A 202 12.18 -9.38 -27.08
CA VAL A 202 11.05 -8.48 -27.29
C VAL A 202 11.59 -7.10 -27.65
N THR A 203 11.31 -6.62 -28.86
CA THR A 203 11.77 -5.31 -29.33
C THR A 203 10.82 -4.18 -28.91
N GLY A 204 11.37 -3.00 -28.63
CA GLY A 204 10.61 -1.82 -28.20
C GLY A 204 11.21 -1.15 -26.97
N ALA A 205 10.57 -0.07 -26.50
CA ALA A 205 10.95 0.59 -25.27
C ALA A 205 10.16 0.01 -24.08
N SER A 206 10.84 -0.27 -22.98
CA SER A 206 10.19 -0.58 -21.70
C SER A 206 9.58 0.67 -21.09
N ASP A 207 8.57 0.47 -20.24
CA ASP A 207 8.00 1.56 -19.44
C ASP A 207 9.07 2.14 -18.49
N THR A 208 9.20 3.46 -18.51
CA THR A 208 10.12 4.23 -17.65
C THR A 208 9.40 5.31 -16.85
N THR A 209 8.08 5.37 -16.93
CA THR A 209 7.25 6.41 -16.33
C THR A 209 6.82 5.96 -14.93
N PRO A 210 7.21 6.68 -13.86
CA PRO A 210 6.73 6.32 -12.53
C PRO A 210 5.22 6.51 -12.35
N PRO A 211 4.58 5.74 -11.44
CA PRO A 211 3.17 5.92 -11.12
C PRO A 211 2.90 7.26 -10.42
N ALA A 212 1.64 7.66 -10.31
CA ALA A 212 1.23 8.85 -9.57
C ALA A 212 0.28 8.52 -8.42
N THR A 213 0.72 8.71 -7.18
CA THR A 213 -0.16 8.57 -5.99
C THR A 213 -0.85 9.87 -5.62
N SER A 214 -2.13 9.74 -5.27
CA SER A 214 -3.01 10.75 -4.70
C SER A 214 -3.47 10.33 -3.29
N ILE A 215 -3.73 11.33 -2.43
CA ILE A 215 -4.27 11.13 -1.08
C ILE A 215 -5.64 11.78 -0.97
N THR A 216 -6.58 11.10 -0.33
CA THR A 216 -7.87 11.64 0.08
C THR A 216 -8.03 11.52 1.59
N LEU A 217 -8.50 12.60 2.22
CA LEU A 217 -8.80 12.66 3.65
C LEU A 217 -10.32 12.72 3.87
N GLY A 218 -10.81 11.96 4.84
CA GLY A 218 -12.21 11.94 5.26
C GLY A 218 -12.34 12.24 6.75
N PRO A 219 -12.72 13.47 7.17
CA PRO A 219 -13.15 14.61 6.34
C PRO A 219 -12.00 15.28 5.57
N SER A 220 -12.33 15.97 4.48
CA SER A 220 -11.35 16.60 3.59
C SER A 220 -10.67 17.84 4.17
N PHE A 221 -11.28 18.45 5.19
CA PHE A 221 -10.75 19.62 5.88
C PHE A 221 -10.78 19.44 7.40
N PRO A 222 -9.80 20.00 8.13
CA PRO A 222 -9.82 20.03 9.59
C PRO A 222 -11.04 20.79 10.13
N ASP A 223 -11.69 20.24 11.15
CA ASP A 223 -12.90 20.78 11.78
C ASP A 223 -12.64 21.40 13.17
N GLY A 224 -11.38 21.46 13.59
CA GLY A 224 -10.88 22.07 14.83
C GLY A 224 -10.02 23.32 14.61
N ASP A 225 -9.52 23.87 15.72
CA ASP A 225 -8.74 25.11 15.70
C ASP A 225 -7.33 24.88 15.11
N ASN A 226 -6.74 25.90 14.49
CA ASN A 226 -5.36 25.89 13.98
C ASN A 226 -5.02 24.73 13.03
N GLY A 227 -6.00 24.27 12.24
CA GLY A 227 -5.82 23.19 11.27
C GLY A 227 -5.85 21.78 11.87
N TYR A 228 -6.31 21.62 13.13
CA TYR A 228 -6.50 20.30 13.74
C TYR A 228 -7.83 19.67 13.36
N TYR A 229 -7.82 18.35 13.14
CA TYR A 229 -8.99 17.50 13.10
C TYR A 229 -9.42 17.12 14.51
N LYS A 230 -10.71 17.26 14.83
CA LYS A 230 -11.31 16.79 16.10
C LYS A 230 -11.51 15.28 16.09
N THR A 231 -11.88 14.74 14.93
CA THR A 231 -11.97 13.30 14.67
C THR A 231 -10.90 12.93 13.67
N ALA A 232 -10.08 11.92 13.99
CA ALA A 232 -9.02 11.45 13.10
C ALA A 232 -9.57 11.21 11.69
N PRO A 233 -9.03 11.87 10.65
CA PRO A 233 -9.49 11.64 9.30
C PRO A 233 -9.11 10.23 8.84
N THR A 234 -10.00 9.60 8.10
CA THR A 234 -9.70 8.42 7.30
C THR A 234 -8.82 8.84 6.12
N ILE A 235 -7.73 8.13 5.93
CA ILE A 235 -6.76 8.33 4.86
C ILE A 235 -6.96 7.23 3.83
N THR A 236 -7.15 7.64 2.58
CA THR A 236 -7.18 6.75 1.42
C THR A 236 -6.08 7.16 0.45
N LEU A 237 -5.18 6.24 0.11
CA LEU A 237 -4.21 6.41 -0.96
C LEU A 237 -4.72 5.71 -2.23
N SER A 238 -4.53 6.37 -3.37
CA SER A 238 -4.87 5.82 -4.68
C SER A 238 -3.79 6.19 -5.68
N ALA A 239 -3.27 5.21 -6.39
CA ALA A 239 -2.23 5.39 -7.39
C ALA A 239 -2.73 4.99 -8.78
N THR A 240 -2.22 5.66 -9.80
CA THR A 240 -2.50 5.35 -11.20
C THR A 240 -1.20 5.29 -11.99
N ASP A 241 -1.11 4.34 -12.91
CA ASP A 241 -0.10 4.28 -13.96
C ASP A 241 -0.76 3.79 -15.25
N SER A 242 -0.40 4.39 -16.38
CA SER A 242 -1.07 4.15 -17.67
C SER A 242 -0.39 3.12 -18.56
N GLU A 243 0.85 2.71 -18.27
CA GLU A 243 1.62 1.84 -19.15
C GLU A 243 1.85 0.45 -18.54
N SER A 244 2.50 0.37 -17.37
CA SER A 244 2.72 -0.89 -16.66
C SER A 244 1.71 -1.19 -15.57
N GLY A 245 0.95 -0.17 -15.13
CA GLY A 245 0.01 -0.29 -14.02
C GLY A 245 0.73 -0.33 -12.67
N VAL A 246 -0.01 0.00 -11.61
CA VAL A 246 0.57 0.10 -10.26
C VAL A 246 0.88 -1.30 -9.71
N SER A 247 2.07 -1.46 -9.14
CA SER A 247 2.47 -2.67 -8.42
C SER A 247 2.15 -2.54 -6.94
N LYS A 248 2.68 -1.53 -6.25
CA LYS A 248 2.52 -1.34 -4.80
C LYS A 248 2.51 0.14 -4.41
N THR A 249 1.78 0.45 -3.35
CA THR A 249 1.80 1.77 -2.69
C THR A 249 2.36 1.61 -1.29
N TYR A 250 3.23 2.54 -0.88
CA TYR A 250 3.89 2.55 0.41
C TYR A 250 3.63 3.85 1.16
N TYR A 251 3.61 3.77 2.48
CA TYR A 251 3.53 4.93 3.36
C TYR A 251 4.36 4.75 4.64
N LYS A 252 4.73 5.87 5.26
CA LYS A 252 5.32 5.91 6.61
C LYS A 252 4.85 7.15 7.36
N TRP A 253 4.86 7.07 8.68
CA TRP A 253 4.65 8.21 9.55
C TRP A 253 6.00 8.75 10.02
N ASP A 254 6.21 10.06 9.85
CA ASP A 254 7.41 10.77 10.24
C ASP A 254 8.68 10.03 9.74
N ASN A 255 9.55 9.62 10.66
CA ASN A 255 10.81 8.93 10.36
C ASN A 255 10.72 7.40 10.53
N ASN A 256 9.51 6.83 10.59
CA ASN A 256 9.33 5.38 10.72
C ASN A 256 9.62 4.66 9.40
N SER A 257 9.70 3.33 9.46
CA SER A 257 9.86 2.48 8.28
C SER A 257 8.61 2.49 7.38
N TYR A 258 8.84 2.29 6.08
CA TYR A 258 7.77 2.14 5.10
C TYR A 258 6.94 0.87 5.31
N GLN A 259 5.63 1.01 5.10
CA GLN A 259 4.63 -0.05 5.15
C GLN A 259 3.84 -0.07 3.85
N GLU A 260 3.41 -1.25 3.41
CA GLU A 260 2.56 -1.41 2.23
C GLU A 260 1.12 -0.98 2.54
N TYR A 261 0.53 -0.18 1.66
CA TYR A 261 -0.85 0.27 1.78
C TYR A 261 -1.80 -0.79 1.20
N SER A 262 -2.62 -1.39 2.07
CA SER A 262 -3.59 -2.42 1.69
C SER A 262 -5.05 -2.02 1.89
N ALA A 263 -5.32 -1.06 2.78
CA ALA A 263 -6.65 -0.54 3.07
C ALA A 263 -6.57 0.85 3.71
N ALA A 264 -7.70 1.57 3.68
CA ALA A 264 -7.83 2.86 4.34
C ALA A 264 -7.60 2.74 5.87
N PHE A 265 -6.99 3.77 6.46
CA PHE A 265 -6.63 3.80 7.88
C PHE A 265 -6.83 5.21 8.45
N THR A 266 -6.73 5.39 9.77
CA THR A 266 -6.92 6.70 10.41
C THR A 266 -5.60 7.33 10.84
N ALA A 267 -5.56 8.66 10.84
CA ALA A 267 -4.39 9.39 11.33
C ALA A 267 -4.22 9.24 12.86
N PRO A 268 -2.97 9.08 13.37
CA PRO A 268 -2.69 9.05 14.79
C PRO A 268 -2.94 10.43 15.45
N GLU A 269 -3.17 10.42 16.77
CA GLU A 269 -3.30 11.63 17.58
C GLU A 269 -1.98 12.40 17.61
N GLY A 270 -2.02 13.72 17.37
CA GLY A 270 -0.83 14.57 17.35
C GLY A 270 -0.63 15.27 16.01
N GLU A 271 0.55 15.86 15.83
CA GLU A 271 0.99 16.41 14.56
C GLU A 271 2.00 15.45 13.95
N HIS A 272 1.63 14.84 12.82
CA HIS A 272 2.41 13.82 12.15
C HIS A 272 2.48 14.10 10.65
N THR A 273 3.62 13.77 10.04
CA THR A 273 3.79 13.87 8.59
C THR A 273 3.67 12.49 7.98
N LEU A 274 2.70 12.31 7.08
CA LEU A 274 2.54 11.11 6.29
C LEU A 274 3.38 11.25 5.03
N HIS A 275 4.33 10.35 4.83
CA HIS A 275 5.09 10.23 3.59
C HIS A 275 4.54 9.03 2.81
N TYR A 276 4.43 9.15 1.49
CA TYR A 276 3.90 8.09 0.63
C TYR A 276 4.46 8.16 -0.79
N TYR A 277 4.56 7.01 -1.43
CA TYR A 277 4.95 6.83 -2.83
C TYR A 277 4.45 5.47 -3.34
N SER A 278 4.47 5.26 -4.64
CA SER A 278 4.15 3.99 -5.30
C SER A 278 5.23 3.54 -6.27
N THR A 279 5.21 2.25 -6.57
CA THR A 279 5.98 1.60 -7.63
C THR A 279 5.05 0.92 -8.61
N ASP A 280 5.42 0.88 -9.89
CA ASP A 280 4.68 0.22 -10.95
C ASP A 280 5.20 -1.22 -11.22
N ASN A 281 4.61 -1.94 -12.17
CA ASN A 281 5.04 -3.29 -12.53
C ASN A 281 6.38 -3.33 -13.30
N ALA A 282 6.77 -2.22 -13.93
CA ALA A 282 8.08 -2.03 -14.54
C ALA A 282 9.18 -1.67 -13.52
N CYS A 283 8.84 -1.57 -12.23
CA CYS A 283 9.71 -1.18 -11.11
C CYS A 283 10.13 0.30 -11.12
N ASN A 284 9.45 1.18 -11.88
CA ASN A 284 9.62 2.61 -11.75
C ASN A 284 9.03 3.08 -10.42
N THR A 285 9.74 3.99 -9.75
CA THR A 285 9.37 4.50 -8.43
C THR A 285 9.12 5.99 -8.50
N GLU A 286 7.96 6.44 -8.01
CA GLU A 286 7.65 7.86 -7.99
C GLU A 286 8.44 8.61 -6.90
N ALA A 287 8.57 9.93 -7.05
CA ALA A 287 9.15 10.76 -6.00
C ALA A 287 8.28 10.75 -4.74
N GLU A 288 8.92 10.66 -3.57
CA GLU A 288 8.25 10.69 -2.27
C GLU A 288 7.41 11.96 -2.11
N LYS A 289 6.13 11.80 -1.77
CA LYS A 289 5.20 12.88 -1.42
C LYS A 289 4.96 12.87 0.07
N SER A 290 4.61 14.03 0.63
CA SER A 290 4.31 14.13 2.07
C SER A 290 3.21 15.14 2.38
N THR A 291 2.44 14.87 3.44
CA THR A 291 1.46 15.82 3.99
C THR A 291 1.44 15.77 5.52
N THR A 292 1.28 16.93 6.16
CA THR A 292 1.19 17.03 7.63
C THR A 292 -0.27 16.99 8.07
N ILE A 293 -0.59 16.07 8.97
CA ILE A 293 -1.93 15.86 9.52
C ILE A 293 -1.88 16.12 11.04
N LYS A 294 -2.82 16.94 11.51
CA LYS A 294 -2.92 17.34 12.92
C LYS A 294 -4.22 16.81 13.51
N VAL A 295 -4.17 15.91 14.47
CA VAL A 295 -5.36 15.34 15.14
C VAL A 295 -5.33 15.67 16.63
N ALA A 296 -6.44 16.19 17.14
CA ALA A 296 -6.62 16.48 18.55
C ALA A 296 -8.01 16.02 19.02
N SER A 297 -8.12 14.73 19.37
CA SER A 297 -9.34 14.09 19.90
C SER A 297 -9.72 14.54 21.31
N SER A 298 -8.86 15.30 22.00
CA SER A 298 -9.15 15.87 23.32
C SER A 298 -9.03 17.40 23.34
N TYR A 299 -10.14 18.06 23.66
CA TYR A 299 -10.24 19.53 23.78
C TYR A 299 -9.21 20.07 24.79
N ARG A 300 -8.12 20.70 24.32
CA ARG A 300 -7.13 21.40 25.16
C ARG A 300 -7.38 22.90 25.13
N PHE A 301 -7.46 23.56 26.29
CA PHE A 301 -7.41 25.02 26.31
C PHE A 301 -5.99 25.47 25.90
N SER A 302 -5.84 26.15 24.75
CA SER A 302 -4.55 26.67 24.24
C SER A 302 -3.70 27.34 25.32
N GLN A 303 -2.41 26.99 25.46
CA GLN A 303 -1.50 27.56 26.46
C GLN A 303 -1.04 29.00 26.15
N THR A 304 -1.42 29.58 25.01
CA THR A 304 -0.91 30.89 24.59
C THR A 304 -1.42 32.02 25.50
N GLN A 305 -0.52 32.96 25.77
CA GLN A 305 -0.74 34.22 26.49
C GLN A 305 -1.76 35.12 25.77
N ALA A 306 -3.04 34.76 25.74
CA ALA A 306 -4.05 35.77 25.40
C ALA A 306 -4.19 36.71 26.61
N PRO A 307 -4.22 38.04 26.40
CA PRO A 307 -4.26 39.02 27.48
C PRO A 307 -5.42 38.74 28.42
N TYR A 308 -5.17 38.91 29.73
CA TYR A 308 -6.00 38.60 30.91
C TYR A 308 -7.51 38.94 30.84
N SER A 309 -7.95 39.65 29.80
CA SER A 309 -9.30 40.14 29.54
C SER A 309 -10.16 39.24 28.61
N SER A 310 -9.58 38.44 27.71
CA SER A 310 -10.34 37.81 26.60
C SER A 310 -11.17 36.57 27.00
N TYR A 311 -10.75 35.82 28.03
CA TYR A 311 -11.39 34.54 28.38
C TYR A 311 -12.70 34.66 29.16
N ARG A 312 -12.86 35.73 29.95
CA ARG A 312 -14.11 36.01 30.71
C ARG A 312 -15.24 36.49 29.84
N ASN A 313 -14.88 37.08 28.72
CA ASN A 313 -15.80 37.63 27.74
C ASN A 313 -16.16 36.61 26.66
N ASN A 314 -15.57 35.40 26.67
CA ASN A 314 -15.91 34.31 25.77
C ASN A 314 -16.91 33.35 26.45
N PRO A 315 -18.20 33.40 26.07
CA PRO A 315 -19.24 32.63 26.75
C PRO A 315 -19.00 31.11 26.68
N LYS A 316 -18.42 30.61 25.58
CA LYS A 316 -18.12 29.18 25.43
C LYS A 316 -17.11 28.71 26.47
N ILE A 317 -16.03 29.47 26.65
CA ILE A 317 -14.98 29.15 27.63
C ILE A 317 -15.53 29.20 29.06
N VAL A 318 -16.42 30.16 29.34
CA VAL A 318 -17.05 30.27 30.64
C VAL A 318 -18.06 29.14 30.91
N ILE A 319 -18.82 28.68 29.89
CA ILE A 319 -19.69 27.50 30.01
C ILE A 319 -18.86 26.28 30.40
N ILE A 320 -17.75 26.05 29.69
CA ILE A 320 -16.87 24.91 29.93
C ILE A 320 -16.28 25.00 31.34
N LEU A 321 -15.78 26.16 31.73
CA LEU A 321 -15.26 26.40 33.08
C LEU A 321 -16.31 26.12 34.15
N GLN A 322 -17.54 26.63 33.99
CA GLN A 322 -18.64 26.41 34.94
C GLN A 322 -19.03 24.93 35.02
N SER A 323 -19.09 24.22 33.88
CA SER A 323 -19.40 22.78 33.84
C SER A 323 -18.32 21.94 34.52
N ILE A 324 -17.05 22.28 34.34
CA ILE A 324 -15.93 21.62 35.01
C ILE A 324 -15.98 21.88 36.52
N LEU A 325 -16.11 23.14 36.93
CA LEU A 325 -16.19 23.49 38.35
C LEU A 325 -17.41 22.85 39.03
N LYS A 326 -18.51 22.66 38.29
CA LYS A 326 -19.71 21.95 38.78
C LYS A 326 -19.42 20.48 39.03
N LYS A 327 -18.78 19.79 38.09
CA LYS A 327 -18.43 18.37 38.25
C LYS A 327 -17.44 18.16 39.38
N LEU A 328 -16.53 19.11 39.57
CA LEU A 328 -15.57 19.14 40.67
C LEU A 328 -16.18 19.58 42.02
N GLY A 329 -17.48 19.93 42.07
CA GLY A 329 -18.19 20.29 43.31
C GLY A 329 -17.99 21.74 43.78
N TYR A 330 -17.31 22.58 43.01
CA TYR A 330 -17.03 23.99 43.35
C TYR A 330 -18.06 24.97 42.80
N PHE A 331 -18.93 24.53 41.89
CA PHE A 331 -20.04 25.32 41.34
C PHE A 331 -21.38 24.62 41.64
N PRO A 332 -22.44 25.35 42.04
CA PRO A 332 -23.71 24.71 42.42
C PRO A 332 -24.30 23.84 41.31
N SER A 333 -24.63 22.58 41.63
CA SER A 333 -25.09 21.58 40.67
C SER A 333 -26.41 21.94 40.00
N TYR A 334 -27.32 22.59 40.74
CA TYR A 334 -28.64 23.01 40.28
C TYR A 334 -28.64 24.27 39.39
N ILE A 335 -27.50 24.96 39.24
CA ILE A 335 -27.39 26.18 38.43
C ILE A 335 -26.83 25.82 37.06
N LYS A 336 -27.55 26.11 35.96
CA LYS A 336 -27.05 25.86 34.59
C LYS A 336 -25.74 26.61 34.30
N SER A 337 -24.87 26.02 33.48
CA SER A 337 -23.65 26.69 32.99
C SER A 337 -24.06 27.73 31.96
N THR A 338 -23.97 29.01 32.31
CA THR A 338 -24.57 30.14 31.58
C THR A 338 -23.61 30.83 30.61
N GLY A 339 -22.31 30.56 30.70
CA GLY A 339 -21.29 31.30 29.95
C GLY A 339 -21.04 32.72 30.45
N TYR A 340 -21.67 33.08 31.57
CA TYR A 340 -21.48 34.38 32.19
C TYR A 340 -20.55 34.29 33.40
N TYR A 341 -19.41 35.00 33.34
CA TYR A 341 -18.42 34.99 34.41
C TYR A 341 -18.82 35.97 35.54
N GLY A 342 -19.88 35.62 36.25
CA GLY A 342 -20.47 36.44 37.32
C GLY A 342 -19.88 36.19 38.71
N ARG A 343 -20.51 36.78 39.74
CA ARG A 343 -20.11 36.59 41.16
C ARG A 343 -20.04 35.12 41.56
N LEU A 344 -20.98 34.28 41.12
CA LEU A 344 -20.99 32.85 41.42
C LEU A 344 -19.83 32.09 40.76
N THR A 345 -19.52 32.38 39.50
CA THR A 345 -18.36 31.78 38.82
C THR A 345 -17.05 32.25 39.43
N LYS A 346 -16.95 33.53 39.77
CA LYS A 346 -15.80 34.09 40.50
C LYS A 346 -15.61 33.41 41.86
N TRP A 347 -16.69 33.17 42.59
CA TRP A 347 -16.67 32.46 43.87
C TRP A 347 -16.26 30.99 43.71
N ALA A 348 -16.82 30.29 42.73
CA ALA A 348 -16.47 28.89 42.43
C ALA A 348 -15.00 28.74 42.02
N VAL A 349 -14.47 29.65 41.21
CA VAL A 349 -13.06 29.68 40.82
C VAL A 349 -12.17 29.91 42.04
N TYR A 350 -12.55 30.80 42.95
CA TYR A 350 -11.83 31.01 44.20
C TYR A 350 -11.83 29.76 45.09
N LEU A 351 -12.98 29.09 45.26
CA LEU A 351 -13.06 27.87 46.07
C LEU A 351 -12.12 26.79 45.52
N TYR A 352 -12.13 26.60 44.19
CA TYR A 352 -11.20 25.71 43.51
C TYR A 352 -9.74 26.12 43.72
N GLN A 353 -9.40 27.40 43.52
CA GLN A 353 -8.04 27.91 43.72
C GLN A 353 -7.55 27.71 45.16
N LYS A 354 -8.43 27.93 46.15
CA LYS A 354 -8.12 27.72 47.57
C LYS A 354 -7.87 26.24 47.84
N ALA A 355 -8.70 25.34 47.31
CA ALA A 355 -8.53 23.89 47.44
C ALA A 355 -7.23 23.38 46.78
N LYS A 356 -6.77 24.04 45.71
CA LYS A 356 -5.51 23.73 45.02
C LYS A 356 -4.28 24.46 45.58
N GLY A 357 -4.43 25.25 46.64
CA GLY A 357 -3.34 26.04 47.21
C GLY A 357 -2.82 27.17 46.32
N ILE A 358 -3.57 27.56 45.27
CA ILE A 358 -3.18 28.62 44.33
C ILE A 358 -3.31 30.00 44.98
N VAL A 359 -4.28 30.17 45.89
CA VAL A 359 -4.52 31.40 46.65
C VAL A 359 -4.74 31.09 48.13
N LYS A 360 -4.33 32.00 49.02
CA LYS A 360 -4.45 31.82 50.47
C LYS A 360 -5.78 32.35 51.04
N SER A 361 -6.32 33.40 50.45
CA SER A 361 -7.53 34.08 50.91
C SER A 361 -8.24 34.82 49.76
N TRP A 362 -9.46 35.30 49.99
CA TRP A 362 -10.23 36.08 49.00
C TRP A 362 -9.51 37.37 48.55
N TRP A 363 -8.60 37.88 49.39
CA TRP A 363 -7.81 39.08 49.12
C TRP A 363 -6.51 38.79 48.36
N SER A 364 -6.18 37.51 48.14
CA SER A 364 -4.98 37.13 47.38
C SER A 364 -5.09 37.62 45.95
N TRP A 365 -3.98 38.11 45.41
CA TRP A 365 -3.92 38.56 44.01
C TRP A 365 -4.28 37.40 43.06
N GLY A 366 -5.31 37.61 42.23
CA GLY A 366 -5.86 36.57 41.35
C GLY A 366 -6.94 35.66 41.97
N ALA A 367 -7.39 35.92 43.20
CA ALA A 367 -8.51 35.18 43.82
C ALA A 367 -9.83 35.35 43.05
N GLY A 368 -10.41 34.23 42.63
CA GLY A 368 -11.57 34.18 41.76
C GLY A 368 -11.26 34.52 40.29
N TRP A 369 -9.98 34.55 39.90
CA TRP A 369 -9.56 34.77 38.51
C TRP A 369 -9.11 33.48 37.84
N PHE A 370 -9.76 33.15 36.71
CA PHE A 370 -9.37 32.03 35.87
C PHE A 370 -8.16 32.42 35.01
N GLY A 371 -6.99 32.48 35.65
CA GLY A 371 -5.70 32.78 35.03
C GLY A 371 -4.84 31.54 34.77
N PRO A 372 -3.61 31.72 34.28
CA PRO A 372 -2.73 30.62 33.83
C PRO A 372 -2.47 29.55 34.89
N LYS A 373 -2.27 29.93 36.16
CA LYS A 373 -2.08 28.98 37.28
C LYS A 373 -3.32 28.11 37.50
N THR A 374 -4.51 28.73 37.49
CA THR A 374 -5.79 28.02 37.61
C THR A 374 -6.04 27.10 36.43
N LYS A 375 -5.71 27.56 35.21
CA LYS A 375 -5.85 26.80 33.97
C LYS A 375 -4.94 25.57 33.94
N LYS A 376 -3.68 25.72 34.36
CA LYS A 376 -2.74 24.61 34.50
C LYS A 376 -3.27 23.55 35.47
N ALA A 377 -3.67 23.96 36.67
CA ALA A 377 -4.22 23.04 37.67
C ALA A 377 -5.49 22.32 37.18
N LEU A 378 -6.35 23.02 36.44
CA LEU A 378 -7.58 22.45 35.89
C LEU A 378 -7.31 21.48 34.74
N ASN A 379 -6.32 21.76 33.89
CA ASN A 379 -5.85 20.81 32.87
C ASN A 379 -5.24 19.55 33.50
N GLU A 380 -4.50 19.67 34.61
CA GLU A 380 -3.97 18.52 35.35
C GLU A 380 -5.08 17.66 35.97
N ASP A 381 -6.17 18.26 36.45
CA ASP A 381 -7.33 17.50 36.95
C ASP A 381 -8.09 16.77 35.83
N ILE A 382 -8.15 17.35 34.62
CA ILE A 382 -8.72 16.70 33.43
C ILE A 382 -7.86 15.50 33.03
N GLN A 383 -6.54 15.66 32.98
CA GLN A 383 -5.62 14.58 32.59
C GLN A 383 -5.61 13.40 33.58
N ARG A 384 -5.92 13.63 34.86
CA ARG A 384 -6.03 12.58 35.87
C ARG A 384 -7.37 11.81 35.84
N GLY A 385 -8.17 11.96 34.78
CA GLY A 385 -9.40 11.20 34.57
C GLY A 385 -10.55 11.55 35.51
N ARG A 386 -10.46 12.66 36.27
CA ARG A 386 -11.52 13.09 37.21
C ARG A 386 -12.73 13.72 36.50
N ILE A 387 -12.63 13.98 35.20
CA ILE A 387 -13.65 14.63 34.36
C ILE A 387 -13.67 13.94 32.99
N SER A 388 -14.83 13.45 32.55
CA SER A 388 -15.00 12.82 31.23
C SER A 388 -15.31 13.86 30.12
N PRO A 389 -14.77 13.72 28.89
CA PRO A 389 -14.99 14.64 27.77
C PRO A 389 -16.46 14.84 27.35
N SER A 390 -17.32 13.84 27.57
CA SER A 390 -18.76 13.86 27.26
C SER A 390 -19.56 14.96 27.99
N ILE A 391 -19.04 15.47 29.11
CA ILE A 391 -19.66 16.57 29.88
C ILE A 391 -19.49 17.92 29.16
N ILE A 392 -18.45 18.06 28.35
CA ILE A 392 -18.12 19.31 27.64
C ILE A 392 -18.98 19.45 26.39
N GLU A 393 -19.18 18.36 25.64
CA GLU A 393 -20.00 18.32 24.42
C GLU A 393 -21.50 18.55 24.71
N SER A 394 -22.04 17.89 25.74
CA SER A 394 -23.43 18.09 26.20
C SER A 394 -23.73 19.53 26.65
N SER A 395 -22.75 20.19 27.26
CA SER A 395 -22.86 21.60 27.70
C SER A 395 -22.85 22.60 26.54
N ILE A 396 -22.16 22.28 25.43
CA ILE A 396 -22.00 23.15 24.26
C ILE A 396 -23.21 23.00 23.32
N ALA A 397 -23.72 21.78 23.14
CA ALA A 397 -24.91 21.49 22.34
C ALA A 397 -26.18 22.19 22.89
N GLU A 398 -26.33 22.31 24.22
CA GLU A 398 -27.44 23.05 24.85
C GLU A 398 -27.40 24.57 24.53
N SER A 399 -26.26 25.14 24.13
CA SER A 399 -26.07 26.59 23.98
C SER A 399 -26.43 27.17 22.61
N GLN A 400 -26.73 26.32 21.61
CA GLN A 400 -27.07 26.72 20.23
C GLN A 400 -28.57 26.71 19.91
N THR A 401 -29.44 26.41 20.88
CA THR A 401 -30.90 26.52 20.66
C THR A 401 -31.39 27.95 20.94
N ARG A 402 -32.28 28.47 20.09
CA ARG A 402 -32.92 29.79 20.29
C ARG A 402 -33.58 29.82 21.67
N VAL A 403 -33.22 30.80 22.48
CA VAL A 403 -33.65 30.86 23.88
C VAL A 403 -35.07 31.38 23.95
N LYS A 404 -36.01 30.50 24.33
CA LYS A 404 -37.36 30.93 24.70
C LYS A 404 -37.31 31.61 26.07
N PHE A 405 -37.63 32.89 26.14
CA PHE A 405 -37.82 33.59 27.41
C PHE A 405 -39.06 33.01 28.11
N LEU A 406 -38.90 32.52 29.34
CA LEU A 406 -39.97 31.85 30.08
C LEU A 406 -40.52 32.69 31.25
N HIS A 407 -39.75 33.65 31.77
CA HIS A 407 -40.12 34.42 32.97
C HIS A 407 -39.98 35.92 32.77
N ASP A 408 -40.63 36.70 33.63
CA ASP A 408 -40.56 38.17 33.59
C ASP A 408 -39.15 38.65 33.96
N LEU A 409 -38.57 39.57 33.18
CA LEU A 409 -37.31 40.24 33.51
C LEU A 409 -37.54 41.73 33.77
N TYR A 410 -36.98 42.23 34.86
CA TYR A 410 -37.14 43.60 35.34
C TYR A 410 -35.84 44.08 36.01
N ILE A 411 -35.77 45.37 36.37
CA ILE A 411 -34.62 45.91 37.10
C ILE A 411 -34.30 45.05 38.32
N GLY A 412 -33.02 44.69 38.48
CA GLY A 412 -32.54 43.80 39.54
C GLY A 412 -32.48 42.32 39.14
N SER A 413 -33.16 41.91 38.06
CA SER A 413 -32.97 40.58 37.48
C SER A 413 -31.51 40.39 37.05
N SER A 414 -30.96 39.20 37.23
CA SER A 414 -29.63 38.86 36.73
C SER A 414 -29.56 37.41 36.30
N GLY A 415 -28.55 37.08 35.49
CA GLY A 415 -28.29 35.71 35.04
C GLY A 415 -28.69 35.45 33.59
N TYR A 416 -28.88 34.17 33.26
CA TYR A 416 -28.92 33.65 31.89
C TYR A 416 -29.88 34.41 30.95
N TYR A 417 -31.13 34.55 31.35
CA TYR A 417 -32.15 35.21 30.53
C TYR A 417 -31.88 36.72 30.37
N VAL A 418 -31.21 37.36 31.32
CA VAL A 418 -30.83 38.78 31.19
C VAL A 418 -29.69 38.96 30.19
N VAL A 419 -28.71 38.05 30.16
CA VAL A 419 -27.63 38.06 29.17
C VAL A 419 -28.19 37.86 27.76
N LYS A 420 -29.06 36.86 27.58
CA LYS A 420 -29.67 36.58 26.28
C LYS A 420 -30.54 37.74 25.78
N LEU A 421 -31.27 38.38 26.70
CA LEU A 421 -31.98 39.62 26.40
C LEU A 421 -31.03 40.73 25.94
N GLN A 422 -29.96 41.00 26.69
CA GLN A 422 -28.99 42.05 26.36
C GLN A 422 -28.26 41.79 25.04
N GLN A 423 -27.92 40.53 24.75
CA GLN A 423 -27.35 40.11 23.46
C GLN A 423 -28.32 40.42 22.32
N ARG A 424 -29.58 39.99 22.45
CA ARG A 424 -30.61 40.25 21.45
C ARG A 424 -30.83 41.74 21.21
N LEU A 425 -30.90 42.52 22.29
CA LEU A 425 -31.02 43.97 22.22
C LEU A 425 -29.79 44.62 21.58
N ALA A 426 -28.60 44.04 21.74
CA ALA A 426 -27.38 44.56 21.14
C ALA A 426 -27.25 44.21 19.66
N GLU A 427 -27.63 42.99 19.26
CA GLU A 427 -27.73 42.56 17.87
C GLU A 427 -28.70 43.43 17.08
N GLU A 428 -29.85 43.78 17.68
CA GLU A 428 -30.83 44.67 17.06
C GLU A 428 -30.52 46.17 17.28
N GLY A 429 -29.35 46.51 17.82
CA GLY A 429 -28.87 47.89 17.93
C GLY A 429 -29.51 48.75 19.03
N TYR A 430 -30.35 48.18 19.91
CA TYR A 430 -30.97 48.88 21.04
C TYR A 430 -30.07 49.01 22.27
N LEU A 431 -29.00 48.21 22.35
CA LEU A 431 -28.02 48.20 23.44
C LEU A 431 -26.60 48.15 22.88
N ASN A 432 -25.66 48.92 23.42
CA ASN A 432 -24.26 48.75 23.02
C ASN A 432 -23.71 47.43 23.61
N GLN A 433 -22.95 46.66 22.81
CA GLN A 433 -22.37 45.37 23.20
C GLN A 433 -21.56 45.44 24.52
N GLY A 434 -20.96 46.59 24.84
CA GLY A 434 -20.26 46.84 26.11
C GLY A 434 -21.15 46.80 27.37
N TYR A 435 -22.48 46.80 27.22
CA TYR A 435 -23.44 46.76 28.32
C TYR A 435 -24.15 45.40 28.49
N ILE A 436 -23.62 44.33 27.88
CA ILE A 436 -24.04 42.95 28.13
C ILE A 436 -23.42 42.49 29.46
N THR A 437 -23.99 42.97 30.57
CA THR A 437 -23.46 42.78 31.91
C THR A 437 -24.07 41.57 32.64
N GLY A 438 -25.11 40.95 32.09
CA GLY A 438 -25.90 39.91 32.75
C GLY A 438 -26.72 40.41 33.95
N TYR A 439 -26.73 41.73 34.19
CA TYR A 439 -27.54 42.40 35.20
C TYR A 439 -28.49 43.38 34.53
N PHE A 440 -29.77 43.27 34.86
CA PHE A 440 -30.82 44.12 34.32
C PHE A 440 -30.82 45.42 35.12
N GLY A 441 -30.01 46.38 34.68
CA GLY A 441 -29.93 47.72 35.27
C GLY A 441 -30.78 48.75 34.54
N SER A 442 -30.58 50.03 34.88
CA SER A 442 -31.24 51.17 34.24
C SER A 442 -30.98 51.24 32.73
N ILE A 443 -29.76 50.93 32.28
CA ILE A 443 -29.36 50.90 30.87
C ILE A 443 -30.15 49.82 30.11
N THR A 444 -30.26 48.61 30.67
CA THR A 444 -31.02 47.51 30.07
C THR A 444 -32.51 47.82 30.05
N LYS A 445 -33.06 48.44 31.10
CA LYS A 445 -34.45 48.93 31.11
C LYS A 445 -34.72 49.89 29.95
N GLN A 446 -33.82 50.84 29.70
CA GLN A 446 -33.95 51.78 28.59
C GLN A 446 -33.85 51.08 27.23
N ALA A 447 -32.95 50.11 27.06
CA ALA A 447 -32.84 49.33 25.83
C ALA A 447 -34.10 48.49 25.57
N VAL A 448 -34.66 47.82 26.60
CA VAL A 448 -35.95 47.11 26.51
C VAL A 448 -37.07 48.07 26.13
N LEU A 449 -37.10 49.28 26.70
CA LEU A 449 -38.10 50.27 26.35
C LEU A 449 -37.99 50.73 24.89
N LYS A 450 -36.77 50.92 24.37
CA LYS A 450 -36.53 51.25 22.95
C LYS A 450 -37.01 50.12 22.04
N TYR A 451 -36.64 48.88 22.35
CA TYR A 451 -37.11 47.69 21.64
C TYR A 451 -38.63 47.59 21.63
N GLN A 452 -39.29 47.77 22.78
CA GLN A 452 -40.75 47.70 22.89
C GLN A 452 -41.46 48.76 22.02
N LYS A 453 -40.92 49.99 21.97
CA LYS A 453 -41.45 51.06 21.11
C LYS A 453 -41.26 50.74 19.63
N ALA A 454 -40.08 50.26 19.24
CA ALA A 454 -39.78 49.91 17.85
C ALA A 454 -40.66 48.77 17.33
N HIS A 455 -40.93 47.77 18.18
CA HIS A 455 -41.78 46.62 17.87
C HIS A 455 -43.27 46.84 18.19
N LYS A 456 -43.69 48.09 18.47
CA LYS A 456 -45.09 48.49 18.73
C LYS A 456 -45.80 47.64 19.80
N ILE A 457 -45.07 47.21 20.84
CA ILE A 457 -45.61 46.41 21.94
C ILE A 457 -46.48 47.30 22.85
N ASP A 458 -47.71 46.89 23.15
CA ASP A 458 -48.60 47.61 24.10
C ASP A 458 -48.03 47.60 25.53
N LEU A 459 -47.68 48.81 26.01
CA LEU A 459 -47.06 49.07 27.31
C LEU A 459 -48.05 49.42 28.43
N SER A 460 -49.36 49.41 28.16
CA SER A 460 -50.38 49.66 29.17
C SER A 460 -50.22 48.70 30.37
N ARG A 461 -50.52 49.18 31.60
CA ARG A 461 -50.40 48.44 32.87
C ARG A 461 -48.97 48.05 33.30
N GLY A 462 -48.02 48.98 33.20
CA GLY A 462 -46.70 48.83 33.85
C GLY A 462 -45.68 47.94 33.12
N GLY A 463 -45.88 47.71 31.81
CA GLY A 463 -44.97 46.92 30.97
C GLY A 463 -43.73 47.67 30.47
N ALA A 464 -43.68 48.99 30.63
CA ALA A 464 -42.63 49.85 30.10
C ALA A 464 -41.23 49.52 30.67
N GLY A 465 -40.33 49.03 29.81
CA GLY A 465 -38.97 48.65 30.17
C GLY A 465 -38.87 47.34 30.98
N ARG A 466 -39.95 46.54 31.03
CA ARG A 466 -40.00 45.21 31.64
C ARG A 466 -40.28 44.15 30.58
N VAL A 467 -39.57 43.03 30.61
CA VAL A 467 -39.83 41.90 29.71
C VAL A 467 -40.96 41.05 30.30
N GLY A 468 -42.20 41.53 30.16
CA GLY A 468 -43.42 40.81 30.55
C GLY A 468 -43.91 39.84 29.46
N PRO A 469 -45.08 39.19 29.65
CA PRO A 469 -45.62 38.19 28.71
C PRO A 469 -45.71 38.69 27.26
N ARG A 470 -46.14 39.94 27.06
CA ARG A 470 -46.25 40.57 25.73
C ARG A 470 -44.89 40.75 25.05
N THR A 471 -43.89 41.24 25.80
CA THR A 471 -42.53 41.41 25.26
C THR A 471 -41.86 40.07 25.00
N ARG A 472 -42.11 39.06 25.84
CA ARG A 472 -41.64 37.69 25.59
C ARG A 472 -42.26 37.07 24.36
N ALA A 473 -43.55 37.29 24.10
CA ALA A 473 -44.20 36.77 22.91
C ALA A 473 -43.47 37.22 21.64
N VAL A 474 -43.09 38.50 21.56
CA VAL A 474 -42.33 39.05 20.43
C VAL A 474 -40.87 38.58 20.43
N LEU A 475 -40.21 38.50 21.59
CA LEU A 475 -38.83 37.98 21.66
C LEU A 475 -38.74 36.49 21.28
N ASN A 476 -39.82 35.73 21.49
CA ASN A 476 -39.89 34.29 21.23
C ASN A 476 -40.48 33.93 19.86
N SER A 477 -41.02 34.91 19.12
CA SER A 477 -41.68 34.67 17.83
C SER A 477 -40.72 34.53 16.65
N TYR A 478 -39.42 34.71 16.88
CA TYR A 478 -38.39 34.64 15.84
C TYR A 478 -37.49 33.43 16.03
#